data_AF-X0TYH1-F1
#
_entry.id   AF-X0TYH1-F1
#
_cell.length_a   1.000
_cell.length_b   1.000
_cell.length_c   1.000
_cell.angle_alpha   90.00
_cell.angle_beta   90.00
_cell.angle_gamma   90.00
#
_symmetry.space_group_name_H-M   'P 1'
#
loop_
_entity.id
_entity.type
_entity.pdbx_description
1 polymer ?
#
loop_
_entity_poly.entity_id
_entity_poly.type
_entity_poly.pdbx_seq_one_letter_code
_entity_poly.pdbx_strand_id
1 'polypeptide(L)'
;NVYFDTGGTAPDSGYDRIQKAATRAEYEGSWQHWAFTKDADTGEQSIYLNGFLWHSGTGMTRTMTGVTAFTIGCNPSPSNYYVGMMDDFRVYNISLSSKEIRVVAGLLGAINPNPYDTETGVSRTPTLTWTPGLLAADTGGSHVFFSSDKAEVEGRSETVRTIVDGNSLPVGTLDFGTTCYWAVDTVNDVNTWPGDLWSFTTADYLIVDDIESYGDEPTPGQPGGRIWYTWMQGVPFTNPYSYPGNGTGSAVGNFPPPVSEPNNHGGSWSMPYSYDNDGLLLDTRANSGL
;
A
#
# COMPACT_ATOMS: atom_id res chain seq x y z
N ASN A 1 15.62 -13.46 21.08
CA ASN A 1 15.60 -14.28 19.86
C ASN A 1 14.51 -15.33 19.98
N VAL A 2 13.86 -15.64 18.88
CA VAL A 2 13.04 -16.85 18.73
C VAL A 2 13.95 -17.95 18.21
N TYR A 3 13.92 -19.11 18.87
CA TYR A 3 14.74 -20.28 18.53
C TYR A 3 13.81 -21.40 18.12
N PHE A 4 14.18 -22.13 17.07
CA PHE A 4 13.52 -23.38 16.71
C PHE A 4 14.56 -24.49 16.63
N ASP A 5 14.59 -25.33 17.65
CA ASP A 5 15.53 -26.44 17.80
C ASP A 5 14.82 -27.77 17.49
N THR A 6 15.43 -28.60 16.64
CA THR A 6 14.85 -29.89 16.24
C THR A 6 15.88 -31.02 16.21
N GLY A 7 15.41 -32.26 16.30
CA GLY A 7 16.23 -33.46 16.13
C GLY A 7 17.34 -33.63 17.18
N GLY A 8 17.16 -33.09 18.39
CA GLY A 8 18.09 -33.31 19.51
C GLY A 8 17.94 -34.72 20.08
N THR A 9 19.00 -35.53 20.01
CA THR A 9 19.09 -36.86 20.62
C THR A 9 20.05 -36.81 21.80
N ALA A 10 19.60 -37.16 23.01
CA ALA A 10 20.56 -37.46 24.07
C ALA A 10 21.33 -38.75 23.71
N PRO A 11 22.65 -38.85 23.92
CA PRO A 11 23.55 -37.89 24.57
C PRO A 11 24.25 -36.91 23.62
N ASP A 12 23.91 -36.90 22.32
CA ASP A 12 24.55 -36.04 21.33
C ASP A 12 24.26 -34.56 21.62
N SER A 13 25.32 -33.75 21.68
CA SER A 13 25.22 -32.31 21.98
C SER A 13 24.71 -31.46 20.82
N GLY A 14 24.19 -32.07 19.77
CA GLY A 14 23.73 -31.39 18.57
C GLY A 14 22.22 -31.24 18.52
N TYR A 15 21.75 -30.26 17.77
CA TYR A 15 20.38 -30.10 17.28
C TYR A 15 20.44 -29.26 16.00
N ASP A 16 19.43 -29.38 15.16
CA ASP A 16 19.22 -28.45 14.07
C ASP A 16 18.60 -27.18 14.64
N ARG A 17 19.10 -26.01 14.22
CA ARG A 17 18.63 -24.72 14.73
C ARG A 17 18.53 -23.67 13.63
N ILE A 18 17.40 -22.99 13.64
CA ILE A 18 17.25 -21.66 13.06
C ILE A 18 16.85 -20.67 14.16
N GLN A 19 17.32 -19.43 14.06
CA GLN A 19 17.04 -18.40 15.07
C GLN A 19 17.11 -17.01 14.45
N LYS A 20 16.24 -16.12 14.91
CA LYS A 20 16.24 -14.70 14.53
C LYS A 20 15.78 -13.85 15.71
N ALA A 21 16.24 -12.61 15.78
CA ALA A 21 15.77 -11.65 16.76
C ALA A 21 14.33 -11.22 16.42
N ALA A 22 13.43 -11.34 17.40
CA ALA A 22 12.09 -10.76 17.32
C ALA A 22 12.04 -9.46 18.12
N THR A 23 11.28 -8.50 17.60
CA THR A 23 10.91 -7.25 18.26
C THR A 23 9.81 -7.51 19.29
N ARG A 24 9.68 -6.61 20.28
CA ARG A 24 8.69 -6.76 21.36
C ARG A 24 7.25 -6.87 20.85
N ALA A 25 6.90 -6.10 19.82
CA ALA A 25 5.57 -6.12 19.23
C ALA A 25 5.20 -7.48 18.60
N GLU A 26 6.17 -8.29 18.20
CA GLU A 26 5.94 -9.60 17.59
C GLU A 26 5.62 -10.71 18.62
N TYR A 27 5.82 -10.48 19.93
CA TYR A 27 5.57 -11.51 20.95
C TYR A 27 4.89 -11.01 22.25
N GLU A 28 4.62 -9.71 22.38
CA GLU A 28 3.98 -9.13 23.56
C GLU A 28 2.99 -8.02 23.17
N GLY A 29 1.91 -7.88 23.96
CA GLY A 29 0.94 -6.77 23.83
C GLY A 29 -0.26 -7.08 22.94
N SER A 30 -0.21 -8.13 22.12
CA SER A 30 -1.32 -8.61 21.30
C SER A 30 -1.21 -10.12 21.05
N TRP A 31 -2.31 -10.75 20.62
CA TRP A 31 -2.29 -12.13 20.13
C TRP A 31 -1.45 -12.23 18.85
N GLN A 32 -0.67 -13.31 18.75
CA GLN A 32 0.21 -13.59 17.62
C GLN A 32 0.11 -15.07 17.27
N HIS A 33 -0.03 -15.39 15.99
CA HIS A 33 0.00 -16.77 15.52
C HIS A 33 1.41 -17.15 15.10
N TRP A 34 2.03 -18.08 15.83
CA TRP A 34 3.34 -18.64 15.49
C TRP A 34 3.19 -20.06 14.97
N ALA A 35 3.83 -20.37 13.84
CA ALA A 35 3.92 -21.73 13.34
C ALA A 35 5.36 -22.10 12.97
N PHE A 36 5.70 -23.36 13.18
CA PHE A 36 7.04 -23.90 13.00
C PHE A 36 6.94 -25.16 12.15
N THR A 37 7.68 -25.22 11.05
CA THR A 37 7.64 -26.38 10.13
C THR A 37 9.03 -26.95 9.92
N LYS A 38 9.09 -28.27 9.78
CA LYS A 38 10.33 -29.04 9.62
C LYS A 38 10.09 -30.18 8.64
N ASP A 39 10.97 -30.27 7.65
CA ASP A 39 11.06 -31.42 6.74
C ASP A 39 12.51 -31.93 6.75
N ALA A 40 12.73 -33.08 7.37
CA ALA A 40 14.07 -33.65 7.54
C ALA A 40 14.62 -34.26 6.24
N ASP A 41 13.75 -34.64 5.29
CA ASP A 41 14.16 -35.24 4.03
C ASP A 41 14.74 -34.17 3.10
N THR A 42 14.09 -33.00 3.03
CA THR A 42 14.59 -31.85 2.25
C THR A 42 15.58 -30.99 3.03
N GLY A 43 15.58 -31.09 4.36
CA GLY A 43 16.39 -30.27 5.25
C GLY A 43 15.80 -28.88 5.49
N GLU A 44 14.57 -28.60 5.05
CA GLU A 44 13.90 -27.31 5.25
C GLU A 44 13.39 -27.15 6.68
N GLN A 45 13.53 -25.95 7.22
CA GLN A 45 12.98 -25.55 8.50
C GLN A 45 12.53 -24.09 8.42
N SER A 46 11.31 -23.79 8.87
CA SER A 46 10.72 -22.46 8.77
C SER A 46 9.96 -22.05 10.02
N ILE A 47 9.94 -20.74 10.27
CA ILE A 47 9.14 -20.06 11.30
C ILE A 47 8.23 -19.07 10.58
N TYR A 48 6.95 -19.12 10.91
CA TYR A 48 5.92 -18.22 10.40
C TYR A 48 5.36 -17.39 11.54
N LEU A 49 5.10 -16.11 11.25
CA LEU A 49 4.41 -15.18 12.14
C LEU A 49 3.18 -14.65 11.42
N ASN A 50 2.02 -14.79 12.05
CA ASN A 50 0.71 -14.38 11.53
C ASN A 50 0.47 -14.89 10.10
N GLY A 51 0.81 -16.15 9.84
CA GLY A 51 0.60 -16.80 8.54
C GLY A 51 1.64 -16.48 7.46
N PHE A 52 2.62 -15.60 7.73
CA PHE A 52 3.67 -15.23 6.78
C PHE A 52 5.03 -15.79 7.18
N LEU A 53 5.87 -16.12 6.19
CA LEU A 53 7.21 -16.62 6.45
C LEU A 53 8.04 -15.54 7.16
N TRP A 54 8.50 -15.85 8.36
CA TRP A 54 9.24 -14.92 9.21
C TRP A 54 10.75 -15.20 9.21
N HIS A 55 11.12 -16.49 9.14
CA HIS A 55 12.50 -16.95 9.04
C HIS A 55 12.55 -18.38 8.49
N SER A 56 13.64 -18.75 7.82
CA SER A 56 13.87 -20.11 7.34
C SER A 56 15.35 -20.47 7.32
N GLY A 57 15.62 -21.76 7.21
CA GLY A 57 16.93 -22.34 6.97
C GLY A 57 16.84 -23.68 6.25
N THR A 58 17.97 -24.13 5.72
CA THR A 58 18.12 -25.38 4.97
C THR A 58 19.22 -26.24 5.60
N GLY A 59 19.34 -27.50 5.18
CA GLY A 59 20.36 -28.43 5.68
C GLY A 59 20.07 -29.01 7.07
N MET A 60 18.89 -28.76 7.60
CA MET A 60 18.43 -29.27 8.89
C MET A 60 17.91 -30.70 8.71
N THR A 61 18.75 -31.72 8.61
CA THR A 61 18.30 -33.07 8.20
C THR A 61 18.03 -34.03 9.37
N ARG A 62 18.12 -33.56 10.62
CA ARG A 62 17.96 -34.42 11.80
C ARG A 62 16.48 -34.70 12.03
N THR A 63 16.15 -35.99 12.13
CA THR A 63 14.76 -36.43 12.34
C THR A 63 14.29 -36.14 13.76
N MET A 64 13.00 -35.86 13.94
CA MET A 64 12.37 -35.70 15.26
C MET A 64 11.79 -37.01 15.80
N THR A 65 12.46 -38.13 15.55
CA THR A 65 11.98 -39.46 15.98
C THR A 65 12.16 -39.66 17.49
N GLY A 66 11.30 -40.49 18.10
CA GLY A 66 11.44 -40.87 19.51
C GLY A 66 10.93 -39.85 20.55
N VAL A 67 10.20 -38.82 20.14
CA VAL A 67 9.53 -37.89 21.07
C VAL A 67 8.42 -38.63 21.82
N THR A 68 8.56 -38.76 23.13
CA THR A 68 7.60 -39.48 24.01
C THR A 68 6.91 -38.59 25.03
N ALA A 69 7.38 -37.36 25.19
CA ALA A 69 6.83 -36.36 26.09
C ALA A 69 6.88 -34.99 25.44
N PHE A 70 5.95 -34.14 25.84
CA PHE A 70 5.85 -32.76 25.36
C PHE A 70 5.54 -31.84 26.53
N THR A 71 6.12 -30.64 26.52
CA THR A 71 6.00 -29.65 27.60
C THR A 71 5.73 -28.29 26.96
N ILE A 72 4.72 -27.59 27.47
CA ILE A 72 4.35 -26.24 27.03
C ILE A 72 4.62 -25.27 28.18
N GLY A 73 5.18 -24.12 27.85
CA GLY A 73 5.33 -23.02 28.80
C GLY A 73 6.56 -23.10 29.71
N CYS A 74 7.45 -24.07 29.51
CA CYS A 74 8.77 -24.13 30.14
C CYS A 74 9.68 -25.07 29.34
N ASN A 75 10.96 -25.15 29.70
CA ASN A 75 11.84 -26.18 29.15
C ASN A 75 11.56 -27.57 29.78
N PRO A 76 12.09 -28.68 29.22
CA PRO A 76 11.82 -30.04 29.72
C PRO A 76 12.21 -30.30 31.19
N SER A 77 13.07 -29.47 31.77
CA SER A 77 13.45 -29.51 33.19
C SER A 77 12.88 -28.27 33.89
N PRO A 78 11.66 -28.34 34.45
CA PRO A 78 10.71 -27.23 34.66
C PRO A 78 11.36 -25.94 35.21
N SER A 79 11.92 -25.17 34.30
CA SER A 79 12.61 -23.90 34.51
C SER A 79 12.36 -23.01 33.29
N ASN A 80 12.73 -21.73 33.36
CA ASN A 80 12.48 -20.76 32.28
C ASN A 80 11.01 -20.76 31.82
N TYR A 81 10.12 -20.40 32.73
CA TYR A 81 8.68 -20.36 32.47
C TYR A 81 8.33 -19.25 31.47
N TYR A 82 7.47 -19.59 30.51
CA TYR A 82 6.82 -18.62 29.65
C TYR A 82 5.76 -17.84 30.45
N VAL A 83 5.73 -16.53 30.26
CA VAL A 83 4.74 -15.64 30.88
C VAL A 83 3.91 -15.01 29.76
N GLY A 84 2.69 -15.49 29.61
CA GLY A 84 1.76 -15.03 28.58
C GLY A 84 0.55 -15.96 28.46
N MET A 85 -0.33 -15.63 27.53
CA MET A 85 -1.49 -16.46 27.18
C MET A 85 -1.13 -17.31 25.96
N MET A 86 -1.67 -18.53 25.90
CA MET A 86 -1.59 -19.41 24.73
C MET A 86 -2.98 -19.96 24.44
N ASP A 87 -3.30 -20.12 23.17
CA ASP A 87 -4.53 -20.75 22.69
C ASP A 87 -4.27 -21.43 21.34
N ASP A 88 -5.19 -22.28 20.91
CA ASP A 88 -5.24 -22.91 19.58
C ASP A 88 -3.99 -23.75 19.20
N PHE A 89 -3.44 -24.47 20.18
CA PHE A 89 -2.26 -25.30 19.99
C PHE A 89 -2.52 -26.52 19.10
N ARG A 90 -1.70 -26.70 18.06
CA ARG A 90 -1.80 -27.80 17.08
C ARG A 90 -0.43 -28.39 16.76
N VAL A 91 -0.39 -29.71 16.50
CA VAL A 91 0.81 -30.43 16.04
C VAL A 91 0.42 -31.37 14.91
N TYR A 92 1.23 -31.40 13.86
CA TYR A 92 1.04 -32.22 12.67
C TYR A 92 2.24 -33.15 12.46
N ASN A 93 2.00 -34.31 11.84
CA ASN A 93 3.06 -35.25 11.44
C ASN A 93 3.56 -35.01 10.00
N ILE A 94 3.24 -33.85 9.44
CA ILE A 94 3.64 -33.40 8.10
C ILE A 94 4.15 -31.96 8.18
N SER A 95 5.04 -31.60 7.27
CA SER A 95 5.41 -30.20 7.07
C SER A 95 4.30 -29.50 6.27
N LEU A 96 3.58 -28.59 6.90
CA LEU A 96 2.57 -27.79 6.23
C LEU A 96 3.22 -26.78 5.28
N SER A 97 2.61 -26.59 4.12
CA SER A 97 2.97 -25.56 3.16
C SER A 97 2.64 -24.15 3.69
N SER A 98 3.27 -23.12 3.14
CA SER A 98 2.93 -21.71 3.46
C SER A 98 1.45 -21.38 3.27
N LYS A 99 0.78 -22.09 2.35
CA LYS A 99 -0.66 -21.96 2.09
C LYS A 99 -1.47 -22.51 3.28
N GLU A 100 -1.21 -23.74 3.69
CA GLU A 100 -1.88 -24.36 4.83
C GLU A 100 -1.63 -23.59 6.13
N ILE A 101 -0.42 -23.04 6.33
CA ILE A 101 -0.13 -22.19 7.49
C ILE A 101 -1.01 -20.93 7.52
N ARG A 102 -1.32 -20.32 6.37
CA ARG A 102 -2.24 -19.18 6.31
C ARG A 102 -3.66 -19.55 6.71
N VAL A 103 -4.13 -20.74 6.32
CA VAL A 103 -5.43 -21.29 6.76
C VAL A 103 -5.47 -21.42 8.27
N VAL A 104 -4.44 -22.05 8.85
CA VAL A 104 -4.34 -22.28 10.30
C VAL A 104 -4.25 -20.94 11.05
N ALA A 105 -3.62 -19.92 10.45
CA ALA A 105 -3.56 -18.56 10.99
C ALA A 105 -4.86 -17.74 10.83
N GLY A 106 -5.90 -18.30 10.21
CA GLY A 106 -7.17 -17.61 9.96
C GLY A 106 -7.16 -16.64 8.77
N LEU A 107 -6.09 -16.63 7.97
CA LEU A 107 -5.95 -15.78 6.78
C LEU A 107 -6.63 -16.41 5.56
N LEU A 108 -7.95 -16.52 5.64
CA LEU A 108 -8.80 -17.08 4.58
C LEU A 108 -9.32 -16.03 3.60
N GLY A 109 -9.39 -14.77 4.04
CA GLY A 109 -9.82 -13.63 3.24
C GLY A 109 -8.72 -13.03 2.36
N ALA A 110 -9.09 -12.04 1.56
CA ALA A 110 -8.14 -11.27 0.76
C ALA A 110 -7.21 -10.44 1.66
N ILE A 111 -5.97 -10.24 1.21
CA ILE A 111 -4.92 -9.51 1.95
C ILE A 111 -4.11 -8.61 1.00
N ASN A 112 -3.19 -7.81 1.57
CA ASN A 112 -2.30 -6.90 0.82
C ASN A 112 -3.08 -5.96 -0.13
N PRO A 113 -3.98 -5.12 0.41
CA PRO A 113 -4.71 -4.15 -0.38
C PRO A 113 -3.77 -3.11 -0.99
N ASN A 114 -4.08 -2.69 -2.21
CA ASN A 114 -3.55 -1.51 -2.86
C ASN A 114 -4.71 -0.78 -3.55
N PRO A 115 -5.03 0.48 -3.22
CA PRO A 115 -4.37 1.32 -2.23
C PRO A 115 -4.32 0.69 -0.83
N TYR A 116 -3.24 0.96 -0.09
CA TYR A 116 -3.08 0.43 1.27
C TYR A 116 -4.17 1.00 2.19
N ASP A 117 -4.49 0.26 3.25
CA ASP A 117 -5.46 0.75 4.22
C ASP A 117 -4.99 2.06 4.85
N THR A 118 -5.90 3.04 4.90
CA THR A 118 -5.72 4.43 5.33
C THR A 118 -4.76 5.26 4.47
N GLU A 119 -4.41 4.81 3.26
CA GLU A 119 -3.54 5.57 2.35
C GLU A 119 -4.18 6.89 1.92
N THR A 120 -3.36 7.95 1.80
CA THR A 120 -3.79 9.29 1.37
C THR A 120 -3.03 9.73 0.13
N GLY A 121 -3.59 10.64 -0.67
CA GLY A 121 -2.91 11.12 -1.88
C GLY A 121 -3.02 10.16 -3.06
N VAL A 122 -3.97 9.23 -2.99
CA VAL A 122 -4.19 8.23 -4.04
C VAL A 122 -4.68 8.91 -5.32
N SER A 123 -4.22 8.43 -6.49
CA SER A 123 -4.73 8.91 -7.78
C SER A 123 -6.26 8.84 -7.84
N ARG A 124 -6.88 9.81 -8.53
CA ARG A 124 -8.34 9.86 -8.72
C ARG A 124 -8.89 8.75 -9.62
N THR A 125 -8.03 8.04 -10.33
CA THR A 125 -8.41 6.85 -11.10
C THR A 125 -7.68 5.62 -10.56
N PRO A 126 -7.91 5.22 -9.29
CA PRO A 126 -7.18 4.12 -8.72
C PRO A 126 -7.65 2.81 -9.35
N THR A 127 -6.74 1.85 -9.38
CA THR A 127 -7.05 0.44 -9.63
C THR A 127 -6.83 -0.29 -8.32
N LEU A 128 -7.91 -0.83 -7.75
CA LEU A 128 -7.83 -1.64 -6.54
C LEU A 128 -7.16 -2.97 -6.91
N THR A 129 -6.14 -3.37 -6.17
CA THR A 129 -5.52 -4.69 -6.31
C THR A 129 -5.32 -5.34 -4.94
N TRP A 130 -5.40 -6.67 -4.90
CA TRP A 130 -5.26 -7.44 -3.67
C TRP A 130 -4.55 -8.76 -3.93
N THR A 131 -4.19 -9.48 -2.88
CA THR A 131 -3.90 -10.92 -2.96
C THR A 131 -5.19 -11.66 -2.63
N PRO A 132 -5.75 -12.47 -3.56
CA PRO A 132 -6.94 -13.27 -3.28
C PRO A 132 -6.74 -14.17 -2.07
N GLY A 133 -7.81 -14.41 -1.32
CA GLY A 133 -7.79 -15.39 -0.25
C GLY A 133 -7.51 -16.78 -0.81
N LEU A 134 -6.87 -17.62 0.02
CA LEU A 134 -6.30 -18.88 -0.45
C LEU A 134 -7.34 -19.83 -1.07
N LEU A 135 -8.57 -19.77 -0.58
CA LEU A 135 -9.66 -20.65 -0.98
C LEU A 135 -10.61 -19.99 -1.99
N ALA A 136 -10.21 -18.88 -2.62
CA ALA A 136 -10.96 -18.27 -3.71
C ALA A 136 -11.15 -19.28 -4.86
N ALA A 137 -12.37 -19.35 -5.40
CA ALA A 137 -12.60 -20.05 -6.65
C ALA A 137 -11.92 -19.34 -7.83
N ASP A 138 -11.51 -20.12 -8.84
CA ASP A 138 -10.88 -19.59 -10.05
C ASP A 138 -11.80 -18.65 -10.85
N THR A 139 -13.12 -18.85 -10.74
CA THR A 139 -14.14 -17.97 -11.33
C THR A 139 -15.02 -17.43 -10.20
N GLY A 140 -15.16 -16.11 -10.16
CA GLY A 140 -15.98 -15.38 -9.21
C GLY A 140 -15.49 -15.43 -7.76
N GLY A 141 -14.24 -15.84 -7.52
CA GLY A 141 -13.74 -16.05 -6.17
C GLY A 141 -13.46 -14.79 -5.36
N SER A 142 -13.52 -13.61 -5.99
CA SER A 142 -13.39 -12.32 -5.31
C SER A 142 -14.68 -11.51 -5.44
N HIS A 143 -15.35 -11.26 -4.33
CA HIS A 143 -16.46 -10.32 -4.27
C HIS A 143 -15.95 -9.00 -3.66
N VAL A 144 -15.79 -8.00 -4.51
CA VAL A 144 -15.27 -6.68 -4.13
C VAL A 144 -16.44 -5.76 -3.80
N PHE A 145 -16.36 -5.07 -2.67
CA PHE A 145 -17.32 -4.06 -2.25
C PHE A 145 -16.60 -2.71 -2.24
N PHE A 146 -17.15 -1.68 -2.89
CA PHE A 146 -16.50 -0.37 -3.00
C PHE A 146 -17.53 0.77 -2.95
N SER A 147 -17.39 1.69 -2.00
CA SER A 147 -18.25 2.87 -1.87
C SER A 147 -17.54 3.99 -1.09
N SER A 148 -18.03 5.22 -1.22
CA SER A 148 -17.69 6.30 -0.29
C SER A 148 -18.52 6.25 1.01
N ASP A 149 -19.59 5.45 1.06
CA ASP A 149 -20.32 5.15 2.30
C ASP A 149 -19.73 3.91 2.99
N LYS A 150 -19.13 4.13 4.16
CA LYS A 150 -18.55 3.07 4.97
C LYS A 150 -19.56 1.97 5.32
N ALA A 151 -20.81 2.33 5.63
CA ALA A 151 -21.82 1.39 6.11
C ALA A 151 -22.23 0.40 5.03
N GLU A 152 -22.24 0.81 3.75
CA GLU A 152 -22.55 -0.08 2.62
C GLU A 152 -21.47 -1.16 2.45
N VAL A 153 -20.20 -0.80 2.62
CA VAL A 153 -19.08 -1.73 2.47
C VAL A 153 -18.97 -2.65 3.68
N GLU A 154 -19.06 -2.11 4.89
CA GLU A 154 -19.03 -2.89 6.14
C GLU A 154 -20.22 -3.86 6.22
N GLY A 155 -21.39 -3.44 5.74
CA GLY A 155 -22.60 -4.26 5.65
C GLY A 155 -22.65 -5.23 4.47
N ARG A 156 -21.64 -5.23 3.57
CA ARG A 156 -21.60 -6.06 2.35
C ARG A 156 -22.85 -5.89 1.47
N SER A 157 -23.23 -4.65 1.22
CA SER A 157 -24.38 -4.33 0.37
C SER A 157 -24.17 -4.81 -1.07
N GLU A 158 -25.19 -5.44 -1.65
CA GLU A 158 -25.15 -5.94 -3.03
C GLU A 158 -25.07 -4.79 -4.05
N THR A 159 -25.54 -3.58 -3.70
CA THR A 159 -25.52 -2.40 -4.58
C THR A 159 -24.11 -1.92 -4.91
N VAL A 160 -23.14 -2.22 -4.05
CA VAL A 160 -21.73 -1.80 -4.18
C VAL A 160 -20.81 -2.97 -4.47
N ARG A 161 -21.39 -4.15 -4.74
CA ARG A 161 -20.65 -5.38 -4.98
C ARG A 161 -20.32 -5.56 -6.46
N THR A 162 -19.08 -5.97 -6.72
CA THR A 162 -18.59 -6.41 -8.01
C THR A 162 -17.92 -7.77 -7.86
N ILE A 163 -18.30 -8.74 -8.70
CA ILE A 163 -17.67 -10.07 -8.74
C ILE A 163 -16.53 -10.03 -9.75
N VAL A 164 -15.35 -10.51 -9.37
CA VAL A 164 -14.13 -10.46 -10.18
C VAL A 164 -13.46 -11.84 -10.19
N ASP A 165 -13.08 -12.32 -11.38
CA ASP A 165 -12.35 -13.59 -11.60
C ASP A 165 -10.83 -13.48 -11.32
N GLY A 166 -10.40 -12.34 -10.79
CA GLY A 166 -8.99 -12.00 -10.60
C GLY A 166 -8.81 -11.14 -9.36
N ASN A 167 -7.75 -10.33 -9.37
CA ASN A 167 -7.30 -9.58 -8.21
C ASN A 167 -7.13 -8.08 -8.46
N SER A 168 -7.87 -7.54 -9.43
CA SER A 168 -7.79 -6.15 -9.87
C SER A 168 -9.16 -5.61 -10.26
N LEU A 169 -9.47 -4.38 -9.82
CA LEU A 169 -10.70 -3.66 -10.15
C LEU A 169 -10.42 -2.16 -10.36
N PRO A 170 -10.53 -1.64 -11.59
CA PRO A 170 -10.54 -0.20 -11.83
C PRO A 170 -11.88 0.40 -11.38
N VAL A 171 -11.86 1.39 -10.49
CA VAL A 171 -13.09 1.98 -9.90
C VAL A 171 -13.56 3.26 -10.60
N GLY A 172 -12.90 3.65 -11.69
CA GLY A 172 -13.20 4.86 -12.44
C GLY A 172 -12.67 6.12 -11.76
N THR A 173 -13.17 7.28 -12.21
CA THR A 173 -12.74 8.59 -11.72
C THR A 173 -13.53 8.97 -10.46
N LEU A 174 -12.81 9.21 -9.37
CA LEU A 174 -13.33 9.63 -8.08
C LEU A 174 -13.18 11.14 -7.89
N ASP A 175 -13.84 11.73 -6.90
CA ASP A 175 -13.68 13.14 -6.55
C ASP A 175 -12.36 13.38 -5.77
N PHE A 176 -11.92 14.64 -5.70
CA PHE A 176 -10.73 15.03 -4.92
C PHE A 176 -10.97 14.90 -3.42
N GLY A 177 -9.93 14.56 -2.65
CA GLY A 177 -9.98 14.51 -1.19
C GLY A 177 -11.08 13.61 -0.62
N THR A 178 -11.56 12.65 -1.40
CA THR A 178 -12.68 11.78 -1.05
C THR A 178 -12.15 10.51 -0.42
N THR A 179 -12.63 10.20 0.78
CA THR A 179 -12.36 8.92 1.43
C THR A 179 -13.30 7.86 0.88
N CYS A 180 -12.73 6.77 0.39
CA CYS A 180 -13.44 5.60 -0.10
C CYS A 180 -13.12 4.40 0.79
N TYR A 181 -14.09 3.49 0.89
CA TYR A 181 -14.01 2.25 1.64
C TYR A 181 -14.14 1.09 0.68
N TRP A 182 -13.41 0.01 0.98
CA TRP A 182 -13.51 -1.20 0.18
C TRP A 182 -13.13 -2.44 0.96
N ALA A 183 -13.61 -3.57 0.49
CA ALA A 183 -13.32 -4.87 1.09
C ALA A 183 -13.48 -5.97 0.04
N VAL A 184 -12.80 -7.10 0.24
CA VAL A 184 -12.87 -8.22 -0.70
C VAL A 184 -13.15 -9.51 0.04
N ASP A 185 -14.31 -10.10 -0.25
CA ASP A 185 -14.65 -11.43 0.25
C ASP A 185 -14.08 -12.49 -0.66
N THR A 186 -13.49 -13.50 -0.02
CA THR A 186 -13.02 -14.70 -0.68
C THR A 186 -14.16 -15.69 -0.74
N VAL A 187 -14.52 -16.13 -1.93
CA VAL A 187 -15.67 -17.01 -2.15
C VAL A 187 -15.26 -18.24 -2.94
N ASN A 188 -15.86 -19.37 -2.60
CA ASN A 188 -15.90 -20.55 -3.47
C ASN A 188 -17.30 -21.15 -3.52
N ASP A 189 -17.43 -22.33 -4.12
CA ASP A 189 -18.71 -23.01 -4.33
C ASP A 189 -19.52 -23.27 -3.04
N VAL A 190 -18.88 -23.21 -1.87
CA VAL A 190 -19.48 -23.62 -0.60
C VAL A 190 -19.48 -22.51 0.44
N ASN A 191 -18.39 -21.76 0.54
CA ASN A 191 -18.13 -20.84 1.64
C ASN A 191 -17.80 -19.44 1.14
N THR A 192 -18.09 -18.47 2.00
CA THR A 192 -17.67 -17.08 1.87
C THR A 192 -16.89 -16.72 3.12
N TRP A 193 -15.69 -16.19 2.93
CA TRP A 193 -14.83 -15.67 3.98
C TRP A 193 -14.75 -14.17 3.85
N PRO A 194 -15.40 -13.43 4.77
CA PRO A 194 -15.34 -11.99 4.76
C PRO A 194 -13.91 -11.46 4.87
N GLY A 195 -13.54 -10.53 3.99
CA GLY A 195 -12.28 -9.80 4.08
C GLY A 195 -12.31 -8.67 5.10
N ASP A 196 -11.15 -8.09 5.37
CA ASP A 196 -11.06 -6.87 6.19
C ASP A 196 -11.63 -5.66 5.45
N LEU A 197 -12.06 -4.66 6.23
CA LEU A 197 -12.48 -3.36 5.70
C LEU A 197 -11.26 -2.45 5.57
N TRP A 198 -11.01 -1.98 4.35
CA TRP A 198 -9.94 -1.04 4.03
C TRP A 198 -10.49 0.30 3.59
N SER A 199 -9.66 1.33 3.68
CA SER A 199 -9.98 2.68 3.26
C SER A 199 -8.81 3.37 2.57
N PHE A 200 -9.10 4.37 1.73
CA PHE A 200 -8.09 5.28 1.23
C PHE A 200 -8.72 6.64 0.92
N THR A 201 -7.90 7.68 0.78
CA THR A 201 -8.33 9.03 0.43
C THR A 201 -7.63 9.50 -0.83
N THR A 202 -8.42 9.91 -1.83
CA THR A 202 -7.88 10.45 -3.08
C THR A 202 -7.11 11.74 -2.83
N ALA A 203 -6.14 12.03 -3.70
CA ALA A 203 -5.44 13.30 -3.70
C ALA A 203 -6.44 14.46 -3.75
N ASP A 204 -6.12 15.55 -3.06
CA ASP A 204 -6.83 16.83 -3.08
C ASP A 204 -6.14 17.86 -3.99
N TYR A 205 -5.14 17.42 -4.77
CA TYR A 205 -4.36 18.24 -5.68
C TYR A 205 -4.30 17.62 -7.09
N LEU A 206 -4.10 18.49 -8.08
CA LEU A 206 -3.73 18.09 -9.43
C LEU A 206 -2.20 18.07 -9.55
N ILE A 207 -1.64 16.97 -10.04
CA ILE A 207 -0.27 16.98 -10.55
C ILE A 207 -0.35 17.45 -12.00
N VAL A 208 0.27 18.59 -12.28
CA VAL A 208 0.49 19.07 -13.64
C VAL A 208 1.93 18.74 -14.00
N ASP A 209 2.12 17.74 -14.86
CA ASP A 209 3.43 17.36 -15.39
C ASP A 209 3.81 18.26 -16.60
N ASP A 210 5.06 18.19 -17.04
CA ASP A 210 5.63 18.93 -18.20
C ASP A 210 5.70 20.47 -18.07
N ILE A 211 5.53 21.02 -16.87
CA ILE A 211 5.70 22.48 -16.65
C ILE A 211 7.18 22.92 -16.76
N GLU A 212 8.12 22.01 -16.51
CA GLU A 212 9.57 22.29 -16.51
C GLU A 212 10.15 22.53 -17.90
N SER A 213 9.40 22.21 -18.97
CA SER A 213 9.84 22.43 -20.35
C SER A 213 9.73 23.89 -20.82
N TYR A 214 9.01 24.74 -20.06
CA TYR A 214 8.84 26.15 -20.35
C TYR A 214 9.98 26.99 -19.75
N GLY A 215 10.34 28.09 -20.42
CA GLY A 215 11.45 28.95 -20.02
C GLY A 215 11.39 30.36 -20.63
N ASP A 216 12.55 30.98 -20.83
CA ASP A 216 12.66 32.37 -21.30
C ASP A 216 12.77 32.55 -22.81
N GLU A 217 12.81 31.47 -23.59
CA GLU A 217 13.06 31.51 -25.04
C GLU A 217 11.98 32.35 -25.76
N PRO A 218 12.37 33.49 -26.36
CA PRO A 218 11.43 34.41 -27.00
C PRO A 218 10.90 33.92 -28.36
N THR A 219 11.42 32.83 -28.89
CA THR A 219 10.99 32.28 -30.18
C THR A 219 9.85 31.27 -29.98
N PRO A 220 8.64 31.52 -30.53
CA PRO A 220 7.54 30.57 -30.44
C PRO A 220 7.91 29.19 -31.01
N GLY A 221 7.57 28.13 -30.28
CA GLY A 221 7.77 26.74 -30.72
C GLY A 221 9.17 26.17 -30.49
N GLN A 222 10.08 26.90 -29.81
CA GLN A 222 11.38 26.37 -29.40
C GLN A 222 11.31 25.71 -28.01
N PRO A 223 12.17 24.71 -27.72
CA PRO A 223 12.34 24.18 -26.36
C PRO A 223 12.71 25.29 -25.37
N GLY A 224 12.13 25.29 -24.17
CA GLY A 224 12.29 26.39 -23.22
C GLY A 224 11.49 27.64 -23.59
N GLY A 225 10.52 27.52 -24.52
CA GLY A 225 9.62 28.60 -24.91
C GLY A 225 8.80 29.12 -23.74
N ARG A 226 8.43 30.39 -23.80
CA ARG A 226 7.61 31.04 -22.76
C ARG A 226 6.23 30.42 -22.70
N ILE A 227 5.75 30.13 -21.48
CA ILE A 227 4.50 29.39 -21.24
C ILE A 227 3.26 30.03 -21.91
N TRP A 228 3.22 31.36 -22.04
CA TRP A 228 2.14 32.07 -22.72
C TRP A 228 2.10 31.88 -24.25
N TYR A 229 3.13 31.30 -24.89
CA TYR A 229 3.02 30.86 -26.29
C TYR A 229 2.10 29.66 -26.45
N THR A 230 1.96 28.84 -25.40
CA THR A 230 1.07 27.67 -25.41
C THR A 230 -0.24 27.98 -24.70
N TRP A 231 -0.20 28.76 -23.62
CA TRP A 231 -1.36 29.13 -22.81
C TRP A 231 -1.90 30.47 -23.29
N MET A 232 -2.72 30.44 -24.36
CA MET A 232 -3.36 31.61 -24.98
C MET A 232 -4.31 32.43 -24.06
N GLN A 233 -4.38 32.11 -22.77
CA GLN A 233 -5.44 32.56 -21.86
C GLN A 233 -4.95 33.51 -20.74
N GLY A 234 -3.80 34.16 -20.90
CA GLY A 234 -3.27 35.17 -19.97
C GLY A 234 -3.53 36.63 -20.40
N VAL A 235 -3.44 37.57 -19.45
CA VAL A 235 -3.59 39.05 -19.58
C VAL A 235 -2.92 39.62 -20.87
N PRO A 236 -3.52 40.62 -21.55
CA PRO A 236 -3.33 40.80 -22.99
C PRO A 236 -2.06 41.57 -23.31
N PHE A 237 -0.92 40.94 -23.58
CA PHE A 237 0.15 41.64 -24.30
C PHE A 237 1.12 40.68 -25.02
N THR A 238 1.10 40.70 -26.35
CA THR A 238 2.32 40.47 -27.14
C THR A 238 2.45 41.54 -28.21
N ASN A 239 3.50 42.36 -28.13
CA ASN A 239 4.07 43.04 -29.31
C ASN A 239 5.08 42.04 -29.93
N PRO A 240 5.02 41.70 -31.24
CA PRO A 240 4.35 42.42 -32.33
C PRO A 240 3.00 41.86 -32.79
N TYR A 241 2.34 40.97 -32.03
CA TYR A 241 1.06 40.39 -32.46
C TYR A 241 -0.06 40.64 -31.45
N SER A 242 -0.90 41.61 -31.81
CA SER A 242 -2.16 41.98 -31.17
C SER A 242 -3.17 40.84 -31.21
N TYR A 243 -3.21 40.01 -30.16
CA TYR A 243 -4.34 39.15 -29.85
C TYR A 243 -4.94 39.58 -28.50
N PRO A 244 -6.22 39.98 -28.44
CA PRO A 244 -6.88 40.24 -27.17
C PRO A 244 -7.05 38.92 -26.41
N GLY A 245 -6.53 38.85 -25.18
CA GLY A 245 -6.80 37.75 -24.26
C GLY A 245 -8.30 37.65 -23.93
N ASN A 246 -8.72 36.54 -23.32
CA ASN A 246 -10.15 36.27 -23.02
C ASN A 246 -10.72 37.06 -21.81
N GLY A 247 -9.95 37.98 -21.22
CA GLY A 247 -10.39 38.82 -20.10
C GLY A 247 -10.47 38.13 -18.73
N THR A 248 -9.83 36.96 -18.54
CA THR A 248 -9.91 36.18 -17.28
C THR A 248 -8.90 36.57 -16.19
N GLY A 249 -7.97 37.51 -16.47
CA GLY A 249 -7.11 38.09 -15.42
C GLY A 249 -5.99 37.19 -14.88
N SER A 250 -5.81 35.95 -15.35
CA SER A 250 -4.69 35.10 -14.89
C SER A 250 -3.37 35.53 -15.53
N ALA A 251 -2.33 35.76 -14.72
CA ALA A 251 -0.97 36.03 -15.15
C ALA A 251 -0.04 34.90 -14.66
N VAL A 252 0.78 34.37 -15.57
CA VAL A 252 1.71 33.26 -15.29
C VAL A 252 3.12 33.72 -15.63
N GLY A 253 4.00 33.75 -14.62
CA GLY A 253 5.38 34.24 -14.74
C GLY A 253 5.52 35.76 -14.65
N ASN A 254 6.76 36.24 -14.66
CA ASN A 254 7.08 37.67 -14.63
C ASN A 254 7.14 38.29 -16.03
N PHE A 255 6.75 39.57 -16.11
CA PHE A 255 7.02 40.43 -17.26
C PHE A 255 7.57 41.79 -16.78
N PRO A 256 8.67 42.31 -17.36
CA PRO A 256 9.54 41.67 -18.35
C PRO A 256 10.26 40.42 -17.82
N PRO A 257 10.81 39.55 -18.69
CA PRO A 257 11.59 38.37 -18.29
C PRO A 257 12.71 38.71 -17.29
N PRO A 258 13.14 37.75 -16.46
CA PRO A 258 12.94 36.29 -16.59
C PRO A 258 11.56 35.81 -16.12
N VAL A 259 10.95 34.87 -16.85
CA VAL A 259 9.62 34.29 -16.61
C VAL A 259 9.55 33.58 -15.26
N SER A 260 10.61 32.83 -14.93
CA SER A 260 10.82 32.21 -13.63
C SER A 260 11.78 33.05 -12.79
N GLU A 261 11.56 33.11 -11.48
CA GLU A 261 12.48 33.72 -10.54
C GLU A 261 13.33 32.63 -9.85
N PRO A 262 14.60 32.90 -9.52
CA PRO A 262 15.34 32.06 -8.60
C PRO A 262 14.61 32.07 -7.25
N ASN A 263 14.17 30.91 -6.79
CA ASN A 263 13.42 30.79 -5.55
C ASN A 263 14.31 31.18 -4.36
N ASN A 264 13.90 32.18 -3.57
CA ASN A 264 14.58 32.58 -2.34
C ASN A 264 14.49 31.52 -1.21
N HIS A 265 13.81 30.38 -1.45
CA HIS A 265 13.58 29.29 -0.50
C HIS A 265 14.24 27.94 -0.90
N GLY A 266 15.36 27.97 -1.64
CA GLY A 266 16.26 26.81 -1.74
C GLY A 266 15.93 25.76 -2.82
N GLY A 267 15.08 26.09 -3.80
CA GLY A 267 14.78 25.27 -4.99
C GLY A 267 15.25 25.91 -6.30
N SER A 268 15.45 25.08 -7.34
CA SER A 268 15.84 25.51 -8.68
C SER A 268 14.63 26.13 -9.41
N TRP A 269 14.48 27.45 -9.30
CA TRP A 269 13.49 28.27 -10.00
C TRP A 269 12.02 28.06 -9.57
N SER A 270 11.28 29.15 -9.44
CA SER A 270 9.83 29.16 -9.20
C SER A 270 9.16 30.11 -10.19
N MET A 271 7.94 29.80 -10.60
CA MET A 271 7.16 30.66 -11.49
C MET A 271 5.97 31.25 -10.72
N PRO A 272 5.88 32.59 -10.56
CA PRO A 272 4.74 33.20 -9.89
C PRO A 272 3.47 32.97 -10.71
N TYR A 273 2.39 32.55 -10.03
CA TYR A 273 1.06 32.41 -10.62
C TYR A 273 0.09 33.26 -9.81
N SER A 274 -0.63 34.17 -10.47
CA SER A 274 -1.71 34.95 -9.89
C SER A 274 -2.98 34.81 -10.72
N TYR A 275 -4.11 34.70 -10.03
CA TYR A 275 -5.44 34.72 -10.63
C TYR A 275 -6.37 35.56 -9.77
N ASP A 276 -7.31 36.25 -10.41
CA ASP A 276 -8.40 36.97 -9.75
C ASP A 276 -9.71 36.27 -10.12
N ASN A 277 -10.34 35.63 -9.13
CA ASN A 277 -11.63 34.94 -9.30
C ASN A 277 -12.84 35.78 -8.90
N ASP A 278 -12.64 36.98 -8.34
CA ASP A 278 -13.72 37.85 -7.85
C ASP A 278 -13.88 39.15 -8.65
N GLY A 279 -12.94 39.44 -9.55
CA GLY A 279 -12.98 40.55 -10.51
C GLY A 279 -12.84 41.94 -9.85
N LEU A 280 -12.41 41.99 -8.59
CA LEU A 280 -12.34 43.22 -7.80
C LEU A 280 -10.92 43.76 -7.64
N LEU A 281 -9.89 43.06 -8.13
CA LEU A 281 -8.50 43.49 -8.04
C LEU A 281 -7.92 43.86 -9.41
N LEU A 282 -7.80 45.16 -9.66
CA LEU A 282 -6.88 45.67 -10.67
C LEU A 282 -5.45 45.35 -10.24
N ASP A 283 -4.81 44.39 -10.91
CA ASP A 283 -3.38 44.10 -10.70
C ASP A 283 -2.54 45.35 -11.04
N THR A 284 -2.07 46.02 -9.99
CA THR A 284 -1.21 47.20 -10.08
C THR A 284 0.15 46.94 -10.75
N ARG A 285 0.56 45.68 -10.95
CA ARG A 285 1.79 45.35 -11.71
C ARG A 285 1.61 45.49 -13.22
N ALA A 286 0.37 45.52 -13.72
CA ALA A 286 0.09 45.75 -15.14
C ALA A 286 0.22 47.24 -15.56
N ASN A 287 0.40 48.16 -14.62
CA ASN A 287 0.28 49.61 -14.87
C ASN A 287 1.54 50.44 -14.56
N SER A 288 2.69 49.81 -14.29
CA SER A 288 3.93 50.55 -13.97
C SER A 288 4.72 51.01 -15.21
N GLY A 289 4.04 51.29 -16.32
CA GLY A 289 4.65 51.67 -17.59
C GLY A 289 3.85 52.74 -18.33
N LEU A 290 3.65 53.90 -17.69
CA LEU A 290 3.48 55.19 -18.36
C LEU A 290 4.68 56.09 -18.02
#